data_AF-A0AA85K533-F1
#
_entry.id   AF-A0AA85K533-F1
#
_cell.length_a   1.000
_cell.length_b   1.000
_cell.length_c   1.000
_cell.angle_alpha   90.00
_cell.angle_beta   90.00
_cell.angle_gamma   90.00
#
_symmetry.space_group_name_H-M   'P 1'
#
loop_
_entity.id
_entity.type
_entity.pdbx_description
1 polymer ?
#
loop_
_entity_poly.entity_id
_entity_poly.type
_entity_poly.pdbx_seq_one_letter_code
_entity_poly.pdbx_strand_id
1 'polypeptide(L)'
;MHGRVKVIQTAEQERARLLKMQQISKQFHDGCEKLWACRENGDYNEIHLREIATLVETSADTTTLWNYRREILMHLMVKYSDDTEKVSKLMEAELDLTTRCLYNSPKSYAVWHHRSWVMNNHTAPNWESEVKFCNMALKLDERNFHCWDYRRFVVSKGGIPIELEREFTDAAIERNMSNYSAWHYRGELLTCSSNTSCVSPRLSPPPDIEIDRGCCRPLLDFSVPSEELDLVHNAIYTDPADQSPWFYYWWLLGRGERKVYLRELYISRQMERFVLVFSSPKLIRALKKLQVSIKVFPYGGTISDAVTLTPELLGGWNSVLDDLSAVWWLPISQDLVFRYAPESDKHLYQSRPWNVVAQVCIPKRNEGCHESCENKCGYTGEYSVLQCCMDSHQSESLTRVALDPLRLLNPMILPIHDPNDLIGELDTVRDLVLLRFVRPQGFKEEVNESLNKLVSVDPQRSFYYEHLRSFYAALDVLANVYENQSREVVLHNVDMSCFHSLDWYTLMTRIDFSNNSILRIPDTFAYLICLLELNLDDNQLMSLDGISRLPSLSSLSVQRNRLYDFKSIEDLFNCPRLRIVYISGNEVVKLSNLTELLSQHPGFQRQGYSFSLVYDKTVHS
;
A
#
# COMPACT_ATOMS: atom_id res chain seq x y z
N MET A 1 6.64 29.34 -15.42
CA MET A 1 5.27 29.61 -14.93
C MET A 1 5.21 30.00 -13.44
N HIS A 2 6.29 29.87 -12.65
CA HIS A 2 6.25 30.13 -11.21
C HIS A 2 7.09 31.35 -10.81
N GLY A 3 6.73 32.00 -9.70
CA GLY A 3 7.50 33.10 -9.09
C GLY A 3 7.54 34.43 -9.86
N ARG A 4 6.76 34.61 -10.93
CA ARG A 4 6.70 35.89 -11.66
C ARG A 4 5.98 36.94 -10.82
N VAL A 5 6.75 37.80 -10.15
CA VAL A 5 6.22 38.99 -9.48
C VAL A 5 5.48 39.84 -10.51
N LYS A 6 4.23 40.19 -10.21
CA LYS A 6 3.43 41.05 -11.09
C LYS A 6 3.95 42.48 -11.00
N VAL A 7 4.87 42.83 -11.91
CA VAL A 7 5.36 44.20 -12.04
C VAL A 7 4.30 45.01 -12.79
N ILE A 8 3.84 46.12 -12.19
CA ILE A 8 2.96 47.08 -12.87
C ILE A 8 3.84 47.86 -13.86
N GLN A 9 3.70 47.54 -15.14
CA GLN A 9 4.43 48.20 -16.23
C GLN A 9 3.54 49.26 -16.88
N THR A 10 4.15 50.34 -17.39
CA THR A 10 3.42 51.31 -18.22
C THR A 10 2.99 50.67 -19.54
N ALA A 11 1.95 51.21 -20.19
CA ALA A 11 1.44 50.66 -21.46
C ALA A 11 2.52 50.63 -22.57
N GLU A 12 3.47 51.57 -22.55
CA GLU A 12 4.59 51.62 -23.48
C GLU A 12 5.64 50.53 -23.21
N GLN A 13 5.99 50.31 -21.94
CA GLN A 13 6.92 49.24 -21.53
C GLN A 13 6.35 47.85 -21.83
N GLU A 14 5.05 47.62 -21.61
CA GLU A 14 4.42 46.34 -21.96
C GLU A 14 4.41 46.12 -23.47
N ARG A 15 4.12 47.16 -24.28
CA ARG A 15 4.20 47.07 -25.75
C ARG A 15 5.62 46.73 -26.22
N ALA A 16 6.64 47.40 -25.70
CA ALA A 16 8.03 47.11 -26.04
C ALA A 16 8.45 45.69 -25.64
N ARG A 17 8.01 45.21 -24.46
CA ARG A 17 8.25 43.83 -24.02
C ARG A 17 7.59 42.81 -24.94
N LEU A 18 6.32 43.02 -25.29
CA LEU A 18 5.57 42.13 -26.18
C LEU A 18 6.22 42.06 -27.56
N LEU A 19 6.65 43.19 -28.14
CA LEU A 19 7.37 43.20 -29.41
C LEU A 19 8.68 42.42 -29.34
N LYS A 20 9.47 42.61 -28.26
CA LYS A 20 10.71 41.85 -28.05
C LYS A 20 10.44 40.34 -27.90
N MET A 21 9.41 39.96 -27.13
CA MET A 21 9.01 38.57 -26.97
C MET A 21 8.55 37.95 -28.29
N GLN A 22 7.78 38.67 -29.11
CA GLN A 22 7.35 38.22 -30.44
C GLN A 22 8.55 38.01 -31.37
N GLN A 23 9.53 38.93 -31.36
CA GLN A 23 10.72 38.79 -32.18
C GLN A 23 11.56 37.58 -31.77
N ILE A 24 11.78 37.36 -30.47
CA ILE A 24 12.49 36.19 -29.94
C ILE A 24 11.73 34.90 -30.30
N SER A 25 10.41 34.88 -30.11
CA SER A 25 9.57 33.73 -30.45
C SER A 25 9.64 33.39 -31.93
N LYS A 26 9.64 34.41 -32.81
CA LYS A 26 9.76 34.22 -34.25
C LYS A 26 11.12 33.65 -34.62
N GLN A 27 12.21 34.23 -34.12
CA GLN A 27 13.57 33.73 -34.36
C GLN A 27 13.76 32.28 -33.88
N PHE A 28 13.20 31.95 -32.72
CA PHE A 28 13.23 30.60 -32.19
C PHE A 28 12.46 29.61 -33.09
N HIS A 29 11.25 29.98 -33.51
CA HIS A 29 10.44 29.15 -34.39
C HIS A 29 11.09 28.94 -35.76
N ASP A 30 11.59 30.00 -36.39
CA ASP A 30 12.29 29.95 -37.66
C ASP A 30 13.56 29.06 -37.59
N GLY A 31 14.25 29.08 -36.43
CA GLY A 31 15.40 28.21 -36.17
C GLY A 31 15.01 26.73 -36.04
N CYS A 32 13.92 26.45 -35.33
CA CYS A 32 13.40 25.09 -35.18
C CYS A 32 12.91 24.50 -36.52
N GLU A 33 12.17 25.26 -37.33
CA GLU A 33 11.67 24.82 -38.65
C GLU A 33 12.79 24.39 -39.58
N LYS A 34 13.90 25.15 -39.62
CA LYS A 34 15.09 24.78 -40.40
C LYS A 34 15.68 23.45 -39.93
N LEU A 35 15.79 23.25 -38.62
CA LEU A 35 16.35 22.03 -38.05
C LEU A 35 15.42 20.83 -38.23
N TRP A 36 14.10 21.01 -38.22
CA TRP A 36 13.16 19.93 -38.52
C TRP A 36 13.29 19.44 -39.96
N ALA A 37 13.43 20.34 -40.93
CA ALA A 37 13.69 19.97 -42.31
C ALA A 37 15.04 19.20 -42.46
N CYS A 38 16.10 19.63 -41.78
CA CYS A 38 17.38 18.90 -41.74
C CYS A 38 17.23 17.50 -41.11
N ARG A 39 16.45 17.38 -40.03
CA ARG A 39 16.17 16.10 -39.38
C ARG A 39 15.41 15.14 -40.29
N GLU A 40 14.40 15.63 -41.00
CA GLU A 40 13.61 14.84 -41.97
C GLU A 40 14.49 14.30 -43.11
N ASN A 41 15.49 15.06 -43.53
CA ASN A 41 16.47 14.64 -44.54
C ASN A 41 17.56 13.71 -44.00
N GLY A 42 17.59 13.45 -42.69
CA GLY A 42 18.62 12.61 -42.05
C GLY A 42 19.99 13.30 -41.94
N ASP A 43 20.02 14.63 -41.88
CA ASP A 43 21.27 15.40 -41.80
C ASP A 43 21.84 15.35 -40.37
N TYR A 44 22.84 14.50 -40.16
CA TYR A 44 23.49 14.33 -38.85
C TYR A 44 24.94 14.85 -38.86
N ASN A 45 25.13 16.13 -38.54
CA ASN A 45 26.43 16.79 -38.57
C ASN A 45 26.69 17.73 -37.37
N GLU A 46 27.96 18.09 -37.16
CA GLU A 46 28.40 18.96 -36.04
C GLU A 46 27.89 20.41 -36.15
N ILE A 47 27.45 20.87 -37.34
CA ILE A 47 26.90 22.23 -37.52
C ILE A 47 25.54 22.32 -36.82
N HIS A 48 24.67 21.34 -37.03
CA HIS A 48 23.35 21.30 -36.38
C HIS A 48 23.45 21.12 -34.86
N LEU A 49 24.49 20.46 -34.35
CA LEU A 49 24.76 20.47 -32.90
C LEU A 49 24.99 21.90 -32.38
N ARG A 50 25.75 22.74 -33.08
CA ARG A 50 25.97 24.13 -32.62
C ARG A 50 24.69 24.95 -32.70
N GLU A 51 23.90 24.78 -33.76
CA GLU A 51 22.61 25.46 -33.92
C GLU A 51 21.61 25.06 -32.83
N ILE A 52 21.45 23.75 -32.58
CA ILE A 52 20.58 23.24 -31.51
C ILE A 52 21.03 23.78 -30.15
N ALA A 53 22.34 23.86 -29.88
CA ALA A 53 22.87 24.35 -28.60
C ALA A 53 22.36 25.77 -28.27
N THR A 54 22.38 26.67 -29.27
CA THR A 54 21.87 28.04 -29.08
C THR A 54 20.38 28.09 -28.76
N LEU A 55 19.59 27.20 -29.35
CA LEU A 55 18.15 27.14 -29.12
C LEU A 55 17.82 26.54 -27.75
N VAL A 56 18.47 25.46 -27.35
CA VAL A 56 18.20 24.81 -26.05
C VAL A 56 18.70 25.63 -24.86
N GLU A 57 19.73 26.47 -25.03
CA GLU A 57 20.12 27.44 -24.00
C GLU A 57 19.05 28.52 -23.76
N THR A 58 18.29 28.85 -24.81
CA THR A 58 17.16 29.79 -24.73
C THR A 58 15.90 29.12 -24.21
N SER A 59 15.65 27.87 -24.62
CA SER A 59 14.46 27.08 -24.27
C SER A 59 14.82 25.62 -23.98
N ALA A 60 15.34 25.40 -22.79
CA ALA A 60 15.87 24.11 -22.34
C ALA A 60 14.83 22.98 -22.29
N ASP A 61 13.55 23.31 -22.19
CA ASP A 61 12.46 22.33 -22.11
C ASP A 61 11.95 21.85 -23.48
N THR A 62 12.59 22.27 -24.58
CA THR A 62 12.22 21.83 -25.94
C THR A 62 12.72 20.41 -26.19
N THR A 63 11.99 19.40 -25.71
CA THR A 63 12.39 17.98 -25.72
C THR A 63 12.78 17.46 -27.10
N THR A 64 12.05 17.84 -28.15
CA THR A 64 12.33 17.41 -29.53
C THR A 64 13.72 17.82 -30.02
N LEU A 65 14.21 19.00 -29.61
CA LEU A 65 15.56 19.45 -29.95
C LEU A 65 16.62 18.56 -29.30
N TRP A 66 16.42 18.18 -28.03
CA TRP A 66 17.29 17.22 -27.35
C TRP A 66 17.26 15.82 -27.97
N ASN A 67 16.10 15.38 -28.47
CA ASN A 67 15.98 14.12 -29.19
C ASN A 67 16.82 14.14 -30.47
N TYR A 68 16.66 15.18 -31.30
CA TYR A 68 17.45 15.33 -32.52
C TYR A 68 18.95 15.46 -32.21
N ARG A 69 19.29 16.19 -31.15
CA ARG A 69 20.67 16.28 -30.68
C ARG A 69 21.29 14.92 -30.39
N ARG A 70 20.56 14.03 -29.69
CA ARG A 70 21.02 12.66 -29.41
C ARG A 70 21.16 11.82 -30.67
N GLU A 71 20.25 11.94 -31.63
CA GLU A 71 20.36 11.26 -32.93
C GLU A 71 21.65 11.65 -33.65
N ILE A 72 21.97 12.95 -33.69
CA ILE A 72 23.21 13.46 -34.27
C ILE A 72 24.43 12.90 -33.50
N LEU A 73 24.42 12.95 -32.16
CA LEU A 73 25.52 12.45 -31.34
C LEU A 73 25.74 10.96 -31.56
N MET A 74 24.69 10.14 -31.59
CA MET A 74 24.77 8.71 -31.88
C MET A 74 25.40 8.44 -33.25
N HIS A 75 24.99 9.19 -34.28
CA HIS A 75 25.60 9.08 -35.61
C HIS A 75 27.10 9.45 -35.59
N LEU A 76 27.46 10.54 -34.90
CA LEU A 76 28.86 10.96 -34.78
C LEU A 76 29.71 9.98 -33.96
N MET A 77 29.15 9.35 -32.92
CA MET A 77 29.82 8.31 -32.15
C MET A 77 30.18 7.10 -33.02
N VAL A 78 29.26 6.67 -33.89
CA VAL A 78 29.54 5.59 -34.85
C VAL A 78 30.58 6.03 -35.87
N LYS A 79 30.48 7.27 -36.37
CA LYS A 79 31.44 7.83 -37.34
C LYS A 79 32.86 7.95 -36.78
N TYR A 80 32.99 8.26 -35.50
CA TYR A 80 34.28 8.43 -34.81
C TYR A 80 34.62 7.23 -33.91
N SER A 81 34.11 6.04 -34.21
CA SER A 81 34.31 4.84 -33.38
C SER A 81 35.79 4.53 -33.11
N ASP A 82 36.66 4.86 -34.06
CA ASP A 82 38.10 4.58 -33.99
C ASP A 82 38.88 5.69 -33.26
N ASP A 83 38.24 6.83 -32.96
CA ASP A 83 38.83 7.99 -32.29
C ASP A 83 38.12 8.26 -30.95
N THR A 84 38.52 7.48 -29.95
CA THR A 84 37.93 7.52 -28.60
C THR A 84 38.14 8.87 -27.90
N GLU A 85 39.23 9.58 -28.21
CA GLU A 85 39.50 10.91 -27.68
C GLU A 85 38.51 11.93 -28.24
N LYS A 86 38.22 11.87 -29.55
CA LYS A 86 37.22 12.75 -30.16
C LYS A 86 35.81 12.49 -29.62
N VAL A 87 35.44 11.22 -29.40
CA VAL A 87 34.15 10.88 -28.77
C VAL A 87 34.09 11.40 -27.33
N SER A 88 35.18 11.29 -26.55
CA SER A 88 35.25 11.86 -25.19
C SER A 88 35.02 13.38 -25.21
N LYS A 89 35.72 14.12 -26.08
CA LYS A 89 35.57 15.58 -26.21
C LYS A 89 34.16 16.00 -26.61
N LEU A 90 33.48 15.21 -27.45
CA LEU A 90 32.07 15.46 -27.79
C LEU A 90 31.18 15.36 -26.55
N MET A 91 31.39 14.33 -25.71
CA MET A 91 30.60 14.15 -24.49
C MET A 91 30.90 15.22 -23.43
N GLU A 92 32.16 15.61 -23.28
CA GLU A 92 32.57 16.72 -22.40
C GLU A 92 31.88 18.05 -22.82
N ALA A 93 31.84 18.35 -24.13
CA ALA A 93 31.13 19.52 -24.64
C ALA A 93 29.61 19.48 -24.37
N GLU A 94 29.00 18.29 -24.36
CA GLU A 94 27.60 18.12 -23.97
C GLU A 94 27.38 18.33 -22.46
N LEU A 95 28.33 17.91 -21.61
CA LEU A 95 28.29 18.20 -20.18
C LEU A 95 28.38 19.72 -19.94
N ASP A 96 29.22 20.44 -20.68
CA ASP A 96 29.29 21.91 -20.60
C ASP A 96 28.00 22.60 -21.04
N LEU A 97 27.39 22.12 -22.14
CA LEU A 97 26.10 22.64 -22.60
C LEU A 97 25.01 22.42 -21.56
N THR A 98 24.90 21.21 -21.02
CA THR A 98 23.88 20.90 -20.01
C THR A 98 24.11 21.69 -18.71
N THR A 99 25.37 21.94 -18.32
CA THR A 99 25.70 22.83 -17.18
C THR A 99 25.16 24.24 -17.41
N ARG A 100 25.38 24.83 -18.59
CA ARG A 100 24.86 26.17 -18.93
C ARG A 100 23.33 26.20 -18.99
N CYS A 101 22.70 25.16 -19.53
CA CYS A 101 21.24 25.05 -19.55
C CYS A 101 20.65 24.91 -18.14
N LEU A 102 21.27 24.12 -17.27
CA LEU A 102 20.83 23.92 -15.88
C LEU A 102 21.02 25.15 -15.01
N TYR A 103 22.00 26.01 -15.33
CA TYR A 103 22.13 27.30 -14.63
C TYR A 103 20.88 28.17 -14.81
N ASN A 104 20.34 28.24 -16.02
CA ASN A 104 19.14 29.03 -16.33
C ASN A 104 17.83 28.29 -15.99
N SER A 105 17.83 26.97 -16.17
CA SER A 105 16.65 26.10 -16.04
C SER A 105 16.96 24.87 -15.17
N PRO A 106 17.23 25.06 -13.86
CA PRO A 106 17.69 23.99 -12.96
C PRO A 106 16.67 22.88 -12.72
N LYS A 107 15.42 23.09 -13.12
CA LYS A 107 14.29 22.14 -12.96
C LYS A 107 13.82 21.55 -14.29
N SER A 108 14.66 21.64 -15.34
CA SER A 108 14.33 21.08 -16.65
C SER A 108 14.54 19.56 -16.68
N TYR A 109 13.46 18.80 -16.82
CA TYR A 109 13.53 17.35 -17.02
C TYR A 109 14.36 16.97 -18.24
N ALA A 110 14.22 17.73 -19.34
CA ALA A 110 14.89 17.42 -20.59
C ALA A 110 16.42 17.49 -20.47
N VAL A 111 16.92 18.50 -19.76
CA VAL A 111 18.36 18.70 -19.58
C VAL A 111 18.96 17.65 -18.63
N TRP A 112 18.31 17.38 -17.48
CA TRP A 112 18.77 16.35 -16.55
C TRP A 112 18.80 14.97 -17.21
N HIS A 113 17.74 14.63 -17.96
CA HIS A 113 17.69 13.38 -18.72
C HIS A 113 18.80 13.31 -19.79
N HIS A 114 19.03 14.40 -20.54
CA HIS A 114 20.11 14.45 -21.53
C HIS A 114 21.48 14.29 -20.87
N ARG A 115 21.73 14.93 -19.73
CA ARG A 115 22.98 14.78 -18.98
C ARG A 115 23.20 13.35 -18.50
N SER A 116 22.17 12.68 -17.97
CA SER A 116 22.23 11.24 -17.63
C SER A 116 22.51 10.38 -18.86
N TRP A 117 21.92 10.70 -20.01
CA TRP A 117 22.20 10.00 -21.27
C TRP A 117 23.67 10.17 -21.68
N VAL A 118 24.22 11.39 -21.61
CA VAL A 118 25.64 11.67 -21.89
C VAL A 118 26.54 10.83 -20.99
N MET A 119 26.29 10.83 -19.68
CA MET A 119 27.09 10.04 -18.72
C MET A 119 27.05 8.53 -18.97
N ASN A 120 25.90 7.97 -19.38
CA ASN A 120 25.80 6.55 -19.72
C ASN A 120 26.50 6.18 -21.04
N ASN A 121 26.73 7.15 -21.93
CA ASN A 121 27.34 6.93 -23.25
C ASN A 121 28.79 7.48 -23.33
N HIS A 122 29.29 8.06 -22.25
CA HIS A 122 30.66 8.55 -22.16
C HIS A 122 31.64 7.37 -22.10
N THR A 123 32.76 7.46 -22.81
CA THR A 123 33.77 6.39 -22.87
C THR A 123 34.54 6.23 -21.55
N ALA A 124 34.90 7.35 -20.92
CA ALA A 124 35.48 7.40 -19.57
C ALA A 124 34.78 8.44 -18.67
N PRO A 125 33.57 8.16 -18.15
CA PRO A 125 32.81 9.11 -17.34
C PRO A 125 33.53 9.46 -16.03
N ASN A 126 33.64 10.75 -15.72
CA ASN A 126 34.19 11.23 -14.45
C ASN A 126 33.07 11.43 -13.42
N TRP A 127 32.74 10.35 -12.68
CA TRP A 127 31.68 10.37 -11.68
C TRP A 127 31.96 11.32 -10.51
N GLU A 128 33.21 11.47 -10.07
CA GLU A 128 33.58 12.39 -8.99
C GLU A 128 33.32 13.86 -9.36
N SER A 129 33.57 14.22 -10.62
CA SER A 129 33.23 15.55 -11.14
C SER A 129 31.72 15.78 -11.09
N GLU A 130 30.92 14.77 -11.40
CA GLU A 130 29.46 14.88 -11.35
C GLU A 130 28.92 14.95 -9.91
N VAL A 131 29.55 14.29 -8.95
CA VAL A 131 29.25 14.50 -7.52
C VAL A 131 29.53 15.95 -7.12
N LYS A 132 30.66 16.52 -7.56
CA LYS A 132 30.99 17.94 -7.32
C LYS A 132 29.99 18.89 -7.98
N PHE A 133 29.54 18.57 -9.19
CA PHE A 133 28.47 19.32 -9.87
C PHE A 133 27.17 19.28 -9.07
N CYS A 134 26.76 18.11 -8.57
CA CYS A 134 25.59 17.98 -7.70
C CYS A 134 25.75 18.82 -6.43
N ASN A 135 26.91 18.78 -5.79
CA ASN A 135 27.21 19.62 -4.62
C ASN A 135 27.01 21.10 -4.94
N MET A 136 27.48 21.57 -6.09
CA MET A 136 27.30 22.97 -6.50
C MET A 136 25.83 23.31 -6.75
N ALA A 137 25.10 22.45 -7.48
CA ALA A 137 23.69 22.67 -7.79
C ALA A 137 22.80 22.67 -6.52
N LEU A 138 23.05 21.74 -5.58
CA LEU A 138 22.33 21.66 -4.31
C LEU A 138 22.71 22.80 -3.35
N LYS A 139 23.90 23.40 -3.48
CA LYS A 139 24.22 24.65 -2.75
C LYS A 139 23.36 25.84 -3.20
N LEU A 140 22.88 25.84 -4.45
CA LEU A 140 22.03 26.89 -5.02
C LEU A 140 20.54 26.65 -4.73
N ASP A 141 20.07 25.41 -4.85
CA ASP A 141 18.73 24.98 -4.48
C ASP A 141 18.79 23.59 -3.83
N GLU A 142 18.86 23.56 -2.51
CA GLU A 142 19.01 22.33 -1.72
C GLU A 142 17.77 21.43 -1.77
N ARG A 143 16.65 21.94 -2.28
CA ARG A 143 15.36 21.24 -2.44
C ARG A 143 15.11 20.84 -3.90
N ASN A 144 16.10 21.01 -4.78
CA ASN A 144 15.99 20.60 -6.18
C ASN A 144 15.99 19.07 -6.29
N PHE A 145 14.80 18.46 -6.28
CA PHE A 145 14.66 17.01 -6.36
C PHE A 145 15.28 16.41 -7.63
N HIS A 146 15.32 17.14 -8.75
CA HIS A 146 15.98 16.65 -9.96
C HIS A 146 17.48 16.44 -9.76
N CYS A 147 18.12 17.35 -9.03
CA CYS A 147 19.54 17.22 -8.70
C CYS A 147 19.77 16.09 -7.71
N TRP A 148 18.87 15.89 -6.73
CA TRP A 148 18.93 14.74 -5.83
C TRP A 148 18.77 13.41 -6.59
N ASP A 149 17.84 13.33 -7.53
CA ASP A 149 17.63 12.15 -8.39
C ASP A 149 18.87 11.88 -9.25
N TYR A 150 19.44 12.93 -9.85
CA TYR A 150 20.67 12.83 -10.64
C TYR A 150 21.86 12.41 -9.79
N ARG A 151 21.98 12.92 -8.56
CA ARG A 151 23.00 12.50 -7.60
C ARG A 151 22.88 11.00 -7.29
N ARG A 152 21.67 10.49 -7.03
CA ARG A 152 21.45 9.04 -6.82
C ARG A 152 21.87 8.21 -8.03
N PHE A 153 21.59 8.69 -9.24
CA PHE A 153 22.07 8.09 -10.48
C PHE A 153 23.61 8.05 -10.54
N VAL A 154 24.29 9.17 -10.27
CA VAL A 154 25.75 9.28 -10.27
C VAL A 154 26.39 8.39 -9.21
N VAL A 155 25.88 8.39 -7.98
CA VAL A 155 26.35 7.56 -6.87
C VAL A 155 26.25 6.08 -7.23
N SER A 156 25.08 5.66 -7.71
CA SER A 156 24.84 4.27 -8.09
C SER A 156 25.72 3.81 -9.26
N LYS A 157 25.87 4.62 -10.31
CA LYS A 157 26.69 4.28 -11.48
C LYS A 157 28.18 4.40 -11.24
N GLY A 158 28.60 5.36 -10.43
CA GLY A 158 30.00 5.59 -10.07
C GLY A 158 30.51 4.66 -8.98
N GLY A 159 29.64 3.87 -8.34
CA GLY A 159 30.02 3.02 -7.21
C GLY A 159 30.53 3.83 -6.02
N ILE A 160 29.97 5.02 -5.80
CA ILE A 160 30.38 5.89 -4.69
C ILE A 160 29.97 5.23 -3.36
N PRO A 161 30.89 5.09 -2.39
CA PRO A 161 30.59 4.48 -1.10
C PRO A 161 29.42 5.18 -0.38
N ILE A 162 28.55 4.38 0.27
CA ILE A 162 27.37 4.88 0.98
C ILE A 162 27.79 5.78 2.16
N GLU A 163 28.94 5.52 2.76
CA GLU A 163 29.49 6.27 3.89
C GLU A 163 29.71 7.75 3.52
N LEU A 164 30.24 8.01 2.32
CA LEU A 164 30.43 9.39 1.83
C LEU A 164 29.10 10.10 1.59
N GLU A 165 28.06 9.36 1.20
CA GLU A 165 26.72 9.93 1.02
C GLU A 165 26.02 10.17 2.36
N ARG A 166 26.29 9.35 3.39
CA ARG A 166 25.85 9.64 4.75
C ARG A 166 26.49 10.92 5.27
N GLU A 167 27.80 11.07 5.14
CA GLU A 167 28.53 12.30 5.49
C GLU A 167 27.99 13.52 4.74
N PHE A 168 27.65 13.36 3.45
CA PHE A 168 27.02 14.43 2.69
C PHE A 168 25.65 14.82 3.25
N THR A 169 24.82 13.85 3.65
CA THR A 169 23.53 14.16 4.29
C THR A 169 23.70 14.78 5.66
N ASP A 170 24.70 14.38 6.45
CA ASP A 170 25.04 15.01 7.74
C ASP A 170 25.33 16.49 7.52
N ALA A 171 26.28 16.81 6.63
CA ALA A 171 26.62 18.19 6.32
C ALA A 171 25.45 19.01 5.74
N ALA A 172 24.56 18.37 4.98
CA ALA A 172 23.38 19.03 4.43
C ALA A 172 22.33 19.36 5.51
N ILE A 173 22.12 18.44 6.47
CA ILE A 173 21.21 18.63 7.60
C ILE A 173 21.78 19.64 8.59
N GLU A 174 23.07 19.58 8.91
CA GLU A 174 23.74 20.56 9.78
C GLU A 174 23.65 21.98 9.22
N ARG A 175 23.80 22.13 7.89
CA ARG A 175 23.67 23.42 7.23
C ARG A 175 22.23 23.93 7.24
N ASN A 176 21.26 23.05 7.01
CA ASN A 176 19.84 23.38 7.07
C ASN A 176 19.01 22.16 7.50
N MET A 177 18.60 22.14 8.76
CA MET A 177 17.79 21.06 9.34
C MET A 177 16.41 20.97 8.68
N SER A 178 15.93 22.03 8.04
CA SER A 178 14.68 22.03 7.28
C SER A 178 14.79 21.40 5.91
N ASN A 179 15.96 20.90 5.51
CA ASN A 179 16.15 20.24 4.23
C ASN A 179 15.53 18.82 4.23
N TYR A 180 14.22 18.75 3.96
CA TYR A 180 13.50 17.49 3.81
C TYR A 180 14.15 16.52 2.81
N SER A 181 14.76 17.03 1.73
CA SER A 181 15.39 16.18 0.73
C SER A 181 16.62 15.44 1.28
N ALA A 182 17.37 16.08 2.17
CA ALA A 182 18.49 15.43 2.86
C ALA A 182 18.01 14.34 3.83
N TRP A 183 16.99 14.62 4.66
CA TRP A 183 16.36 13.62 5.53
C TRP A 183 15.79 12.44 4.76
N HIS A 184 15.08 12.71 3.66
CA HIS A 184 14.52 11.68 2.80
C HIS A 184 15.62 10.79 2.21
N TYR A 185 16.68 11.40 1.67
CA TYR A 185 17.79 10.65 1.10
C TYR A 185 18.54 9.83 2.14
N ARG A 186 18.75 10.39 3.33
CA ARG A 186 19.32 9.66 4.47
C ARG A 186 18.50 8.42 4.81
N GLY A 187 17.18 8.54 4.83
CA GLY A 187 16.27 7.42 5.03
C GLY A 187 16.45 6.31 3.98
N GLU A 188 16.61 6.67 2.70
CA GLU A 188 16.91 5.70 1.63
C GLU A 188 18.27 5.02 1.83
N LEU A 189 19.32 5.77 2.17
CA LEU A 189 20.66 5.21 2.42
C LEU A 189 20.64 4.17 3.56
N LEU A 190 19.93 4.45 4.65
CA LEU A 190 19.76 3.51 5.76
C LEU A 190 19.02 2.22 5.38
N THR A 191 18.11 2.28 4.39
CA THR A 191 17.45 1.07 3.87
C THR A 191 18.36 0.25 2.96
N CYS A 192 19.33 0.87 2.28
CA CYS A 192 20.26 0.19 1.39
C CYS A 192 21.43 -0.50 2.12
N SER A 193 21.85 0.01 3.29
CA SER A 193 22.92 -0.61 4.11
C SER A 193 22.47 -1.85 4.89
N SER A 194 21.19 -1.91 5.22
CA SER A 194 20.54 -3.18 5.56
C SER A 194 20.32 -3.92 4.24
N ASN A 195 20.34 -5.26 4.19
CA ASN A 195 19.97 -6.04 2.99
C ASN A 195 18.47 -5.88 2.62
N THR A 196 17.92 -4.67 2.68
CA THR A 196 16.56 -4.32 2.32
C THR A 196 16.53 -4.11 0.81
N SER A 197 16.60 -5.21 0.08
CA SER A 197 16.21 -5.18 -1.33
C SER A 197 14.81 -4.56 -1.44
N CYS A 198 14.73 -3.55 -2.28
CA CYS A 198 13.54 -2.98 -2.87
C CYS A 198 12.31 -3.90 -2.84
N VAL A 199 11.23 -3.36 -2.26
CA VAL A 199 9.93 -3.98 -2.05
C VAL A 199 9.37 -4.55 -3.35
N SER A 200 9.69 -5.81 -3.63
CA SER A 200 8.74 -6.73 -4.24
C SER A 200 7.82 -7.20 -3.11
N PRO A 201 6.49 -7.19 -3.26
CA PRO A 201 5.59 -7.62 -2.19
C PRO A 201 5.95 -9.05 -1.79
N ARG A 202 6.49 -9.22 -0.57
CA ARG A 202 6.71 -10.54 0.02
C ARG A 202 5.39 -11.31 -0.05
N LEU A 203 5.44 -12.52 -0.59
CA LEU A 203 4.43 -13.55 -0.32
C LEU A 203 4.88 -14.26 0.95
N SER A 204 4.65 -13.59 2.08
CA SER A 204 4.86 -14.08 3.43
C SER A 204 6.33 -14.27 3.86
N PRO A 205 6.70 -13.90 5.11
CA PRO A 205 7.71 -14.64 5.85
C PRO A 205 7.14 -16.03 6.23
N PRO A 206 8.02 -17.01 6.51
CA PRO A 206 7.59 -18.27 7.09
C PRO A 206 6.77 -18.03 8.39
N PRO A 207 5.68 -18.79 8.66
CA PRO A 207 5.13 -18.86 10.00
C PRO A 207 6.21 -19.51 10.86
N ASP A 208 6.77 -18.76 11.81
CA ASP A 208 7.54 -19.34 12.90
C ASP A 208 6.54 -20.12 13.75
N ILE A 209 6.39 -21.40 13.40
CA ILE A 209 5.85 -22.42 14.31
C ILE A 209 6.86 -22.46 15.46
N GLU A 210 6.39 -22.16 16.67
CA GLU A 210 7.19 -21.97 17.89
C GLU A 210 8.46 -22.85 17.93
N ILE A 211 9.64 -22.21 17.93
CA ILE A 211 10.88 -22.84 18.39
C ILE A 211 11.66 -21.81 19.22
N ASP A 212 11.63 -22.04 20.53
CA ASP A 212 12.73 -21.88 21.47
C ASP A 212 13.30 -20.46 21.71
N ARG A 213 13.17 -20.00 22.97
CA ARG A 213 13.69 -18.71 23.49
C ARG A 213 15.24 -18.70 23.64
N GLY A 214 15.97 -19.41 22.79
CA GLY A 214 17.36 -19.79 23.06
C GLY A 214 18.42 -19.42 22.02
N CYS A 215 18.08 -19.11 20.77
CA CYS A 215 19.09 -19.00 19.71
C CYS A 215 18.95 -17.73 18.87
N CYS A 216 19.65 -16.67 19.29
CA CYS A 216 19.95 -15.52 18.45
C CYS A 216 20.87 -15.93 17.28
N ARG A 217 20.34 -15.92 16.05
CA ARG A 217 21.10 -15.62 14.84
C ARG A 217 20.43 -14.42 14.17
N PRO A 218 21.20 -13.50 13.56
CA PRO A 218 20.74 -12.14 13.30
C PRO A 218 19.67 -12.14 12.22
N LEU A 219 18.40 -12.14 12.63
CA LEU A 219 17.35 -11.52 11.83
C LEU A 219 17.79 -10.08 11.60
N LEU A 220 17.64 -9.60 10.36
CA LEU A 220 17.71 -8.20 9.94
C LEU A 220 17.67 -7.24 11.14
N ASP A 221 18.77 -6.53 11.37
CA ASP A 221 18.86 -5.57 12.46
C ASP A 221 17.95 -4.39 12.15
N PHE A 222 16.72 -4.47 12.67
CA PHE A 222 15.73 -3.40 12.64
C PHE A 222 15.91 -2.46 13.84
N SER A 223 17.01 -2.57 14.58
CA SER A 223 17.31 -1.58 15.60
C SER A 223 17.44 -0.23 14.92
N VAL A 224 16.67 0.73 15.44
CA VAL A 224 16.89 2.12 15.12
C VAL A 224 18.27 2.43 15.70
N PRO A 225 19.27 2.80 14.88
CA PRO A 225 20.57 3.17 15.43
C PRO A 225 20.34 4.33 16.39
N SER A 226 20.80 4.22 17.64
CA SER A 226 20.62 5.27 18.66
C SER A 226 21.09 6.64 18.15
N GLU A 227 22.16 6.64 17.36
CA GLU A 227 22.70 7.81 16.67
C GLU A 227 21.68 8.54 15.77
N GLU A 228 20.75 7.82 15.13
CA GLU A 228 19.70 8.44 14.29
C GLU A 228 18.59 9.07 15.14
N LEU A 229 18.26 8.49 16.29
CA LEU A 229 17.32 9.09 17.24
C LEU A 229 17.94 10.36 17.84
N ASP A 230 19.19 10.30 18.27
CA ASP A 230 19.92 11.46 18.80
C ASP A 230 19.97 12.59 17.76
N LEU A 231 20.30 12.27 16.50
CA LEU A 231 20.34 13.24 15.41
C LEU A 231 18.99 13.93 15.20
N VAL A 232 17.90 13.15 15.08
CA VAL A 232 16.58 13.73 14.79
C VAL A 232 15.99 14.46 16.00
N HIS A 233 16.22 13.97 17.22
CA HIS A 233 15.85 14.65 18.45
C HIS A 233 16.57 16.01 18.56
N ASN A 234 17.89 16.05 18.34
CA ASN A 234 18.64 17.30 18.32
C ASN A 234 18.06 18.30 17.32
N ALA A 235 17.69 17.85 16.11
CA ALA A 235 17.06 18.72 15.12
C ALA A 235 15.68 19.22 15.55
N ILE A 236 14.84 18.34 16.11
CA ILE A 236 13.51 18.68 16.64
C ILE A 236 13.61 19.69 17.79
N TYR A 237 14.52 19.49 18.75
CA TYR A 237 14.67 20.39 19.89
C TYR A 237 15.30 21.73 19.50
N THR A 238 16.12 21.75 18.46
CA THR A 238 16.72 22.99 17.96
C THR A 238 15.69 23.88 17.26
N ASP A 239 14.80 23.30 16.44
CA ASP A 239 13.65 24.01 15.86
C ASP A 239 12.37 23.14 15.87
N PRO A 240 11.54 23.23 16.93
CA PRO A 240 10.32 22.44 17.03
C PRO A 240 9.29 22.73 15.95
N ALA A 241 9.36 23.90 15.30
CA ALA A 241 8.42 24.29 14.26
C ALA A 241 8.72 23.61 12.91
N ASP A 242 9.97 23.18 12.70
CA ASP A 242 10.40 22.54 11.46
C ASP A 242 9.79 21.14 11.30
N GLN A 243 8.95 20.98 10.29
CA GLN A 243 8.28 19.72 10.02
C GLN A 243 9.19 18.59 9.53
N SER A 244 10.35 18.89 8.94
CA SER A 244 11.16 17.88 8.22
C SER A 244 11.75 16.83 9.17
N PRO A 245 12.38 17.22 10.30
CA PRO A 245 12.80 16.28 11.33
C PRO A 245 11.63 15.46 11.90
N TRP A 246 10.46 16.06 12.13
CA TRP A 246 9.27 15.33 12.62
C TRP A 246 8.80 14.23 11.65
N PHE A 247 8.80 14.50 10.34
CA PHE A 247 8.46 13.48 9.35
C PHE A 247 9.51 12.36 9.29
N TYR A 248 10.79 12.70 9.41
CA TYR A 248 11.86 11.71 9.48
C TYR A 248 11.75 10.86 10.75
N TYR A 249 11.49 11.47 11.89
CA TYR A 249 11.27 10.79 13.16
C TYR A 249 10.07 9.84 13.10
N TRP A 250 8.95 10.30 12.54
CA TRP A 250 7.79 9.43 12.30
C TRP A 250 8.14 8.23 11.41
N TRP A 251 8.90 8.46 10.34
CA TRP A 251 9.37 7.39 9.48
C TRP A 251 10.32 6.44 10.22
N LEU A 252 11.22 6.97 11.05
CA LEU A 252 12.22 6.24 11.83
C LEU A 252 11.55 5.31 12.84
N LEU A 253 10.56 5.81 13.58
CA LEU A 253 9.72 5.03 14.48
C LEU A 253 8.85 4.03 13.71
N GLY A 254 8.43 4.37 12.49
CA GLY A 254 7.73 3.47 11.60
C GLY A 254 8.62 2.45 10.86
N ARG A 255 9.92 2.36 11.17
CA ARG A 255 10.82 1.40 10.51
C ARG A 255 10.50 0.00 10.98
N GLY A 256 9.85 -0.73 10.09
CA GLY A 256 9.66 -2.15 10.21
C GLY A 256 9.13 -2.70 8.90
N GLU A 257 9.38 -3.97 8.68
CA GLU A 257 8.73 -4.63 7.57
C GLU A 257 7.26 -4.83 7.91
N ARG A 258 6.35 -4.19 7.15
CA ARG A 258 4.95 -4.60 7.11
C ARG A 258 4.89 -5.98 6.44
N LYS A 259 5.15 -7.02 7.23
CA LYS A 259 5.13 -8.40 6.79
C LYS A 259 3.71 -8.68 6.30
N VAL A 260 3.56 -8.76 4.98
CA VAL A 260 2.31 -9.23 4.39
C VAL A 260 2.38 -10.74 4.32
N TYR A 261 1.49 -11.42 5.04
CA TYR A 261 1.46 -12.88 5.11
C TYR A 261 0.04 -13.42 5.01
N LEU A 262 -0.02 -14.72 4.72
CA LEU A 262 -1.23 -15.52 4.86
C LEU A 262 -1.54 -15.67 6.35
N ARG A 263 -2.58 -14.99 6.82
CA ARG A 263 -2.95 -14.84 8.23
C ARG A 263 -3.81 -15.99 8.73
N GLU A 264 -4.84 -16.35 7.95
CA GLU A 264 -5.84 -17.34 8.35
C GLU A 264 -6.17 -18.28 7.19
N LEU A 265 -6.39 -19.54 7.54
CA LEU A 265 -7.01 -20.58 6.72
C LEU A 265 -8.35 -20.93 7.34
N TYR A 266 -9.40 -21.00 6.53
CA TYR A 266 -10.73 -21.31 7.03
C TYR A 266 -11.47 -22.24 6.08
N ILE A 267 -12.11 -23.27 6.62
CA ILE A 267 -12.95 -24.22 5.88
C ILE A 267 -14.36 -24.09 6.41
N SER A 268 -15.34 -23.92 5.53
CA SER A 268 -16.76 -23.87 5.89
C SER A 268 -17.55 -24.88 5.08
N ARG A 269 -18.21 -25.81 5.79
CA ARG A 269 -19.14 -26.76 5.19
C ARG A 269 -20.42 -26.08 4.69
N GLN A 270 -20.88 -25.06 5.41
CA GLN A 270 -22.09 -24.31 5.04
C GLN A 270 -21.88 -23.45 3.78
N MET A 271 -20.69 -22.86 3.61
CA MET A 271 -20.38 -22.10 2.39
C MET A 271 -19.81 -22.96 1.26
N GLU A 272 -19.42 -24.19 1.55
CA GLU A 272 -18.69 -25.07 0.62
C GLU A 272 -17.40 -24.41 0.12
N ARG A 273 -16.65 -23.79 1.03
CA ARG A 273 -15.47 -22.99 0.70
C ARG A 273 -14.28 -23.33 1.58
N PHE A 274 -13.10 -23.38 0.97
CA PHE A 274 -11.84 -23.15 1.65
C PHE A 274 -11.34 -21.74 1.35
N VAL A 275 -10.95 -21.02 2.39
CA VAL A 275 -10.69 -19.58 2.36
C VAL A 275 -9.27 -19.31 2.85
N LEU A 276 -8.59 -18.42 2.12
CA LEU A 276 -7.34 -17.79 2.51
C LEU A 276 -7.62 -16.34 2.89
N VAL A 277 -7.05 -15.90 4.01
CA VAL A 277 -7.08 -14.50 4.42
C VAL A 277 -5.67 -13.97 4.60
N PHE A 278 -5.37 -12.88 3.89
CA PHE A 278 -4.07 -12.19 3.95
C PHE A 278 -4.16 -10.95 4.83
N SER A 279 -3.03 -10.56 5.42
CA SER A 279 -2.92 -9.30 6.19
C SER A 279 -2.95 -8.02 5.34
N SER A 280 -3.00 -8.15 4.00
CA SER A 280 -3.34 -7.06 3.07
C SER A 280 -3.75 -7.62 1.71
N PRO A 281 -4.43 -6.83 0.85
CA PRO A 281 -4.89 -7.30 -0.45
C PRO A 281 -3.76 -7.82 -1.35
N LYS A 282 -4.03 -8.94 -2.03
CA LYS A 282 -3.14 -9.59 -3.00
C LYS A 282 -3.80 -9.61 -4.36
N LEU A 283 -2.99 -9.44 -5.41
CA LEU A 283 -3.43 -9.69 -6.78
C LEU A 283 -3.62 -11.20 -7.00
N ILE A 284 -4.61 -11.62 -7.79
CA ILE A 284 -4.85 -13.05 -8.09
C ILE A 284 -3.59 -13.77 -8.60
N ARG A 285 -2.77 -13.09 -9.41
CA ARG A 285 -1.49 -13.62 -9.93
C ARG A 285 -0.48 -14.00 -8.84
N ALA A 286 -0.58 -13.39 -7.65
CA ALA A 286 0.27 -13.72 -6.51
C ALA A 286 -0.03 -15.12 -5.97
N LEU A 287 -1.28 -15.58 -6.06
CA LEU A 287 -1.72 -16.88 -5.57
C LEU A 287 -1.12 -18.06 -6.35
N LYS A 288 -0.71 -17.84 -7.61
CA LYS A 288 0.00 -18.83 -8.43
C LYS A 288 1.35 -19.24 -7.83
N LYS A 289 1.90 -18.45 -6.89
CA LYS A 289 3.14 -18.78 -6.18
C LYS A 289 2.91 -19.70 -4.97
N LEU A 290 1.66 -19.92 -4.57
CA LEU A 290 1.31 -20.81 -3.47
C LEU A 290 1.10 -22.22 -3.99
N GLN A 291 1.68 -23.20 -3.30
CA GLN A 291 1.36 -24.60 -3.54
C GLN A 291 0.24 -24.99 -2.60
N VAL A 292 -0.97 -25.18 -3.13
CA VAL A 292 -2.17 -25.50 -2.33
C VAL A 292 -2.66 -26.90 -2.69
N SER A 293 -2.91 -27.71 -1.66
CA SER A 293 -3.43 -29.06 -1.77
C SER A 293 -4.58 -29.24 -0.78
N ILE A 294 -5.76 -29.60 -1.26
CA ILE A 294 -6.93 -29.92 -0.45
C ILE A 294 -7.19 -31.41 -0.56
N LYS A 295 -6.99 -32.14 0.55
CA LYS A 295 -7.29 -33.57 0.65
C LYS A 295 -8.66 -33.78 1.27
N VAL A 296 -9.52 -34.53 0.60
CA VAL A 296 -10.84 -34.89 1.10
C VAL A 296 -10.88 -36.40 1.36
N PHE A 297 -11.37 -36.80 2.52
CA PHE A 297 -11.45 -38.19 2.95
C PHE A 297 -12.91 -38.57 3.20
N PRO A 298 -13.34 -39.76 2.78
CA PRO A 298 -14.68 -40.24 3.05
C PRO A 298 -14.83 -40.63 4.53
N TYR A 299 -16.06 -40.68 5.03
CA TYR A 299 -16.32 -41.04 6.42
C TYR A 299 -15.83 -42.46 6.73
N GLY A 300 -14.87 -42.61 7.65
CA GLY A 300 -14.31 -43.90 8.05
C GLY A 300 -13.23 -44.51 7.13
N GLY A 301 -12.77 -43.78 6.09
CA GLY A 301 -11.72 -44.24 5.17
C GLY A 301 -10.29 -44.10 5.73
N THR A 302 -9.32 -44.81 5.12
CA THR A 302 -7.89 -44.66 5.47
C THR A 302 -7.17 -43.70 4.51
N ILE A 303 -5.90 -43.38 4.76
CA ILE A 303 -5.10 -42.41 3.98
C ILE A 303 -5.03 -42.76 2.47
N SER A 304 -5.24 -44.03 2.09
CA SER A 304 -5.23 -44.49 0.69
C SER A 304 -6.39 -43.96 -0.16
N ASP A 305 -7.48 -43.53 0.47
CA ASP A 305 -8.75 -43.29 -0.23
C ASP A 305 -9.00 -41.79 -0.49
N ALA A 306 -7.99 -40.95 -0.25
CA ALA A 306 -8.12 -39.50 -0.24
C ALA A 306 -8.09 -38.87 -1.64
N VAL A 307 -9.05 -38.00 -1.95
CA VAL A 307 -9.01 -37.17 -3.15
C VAL A 307 -8.15 -35.95 -2.88
N THR A 308 -7.10 -35.75 -3.69
CA THR A 308 -6.27 -34.54 -3.62
C THR A 308 -6.68 -33.57 -4.73
N LEU A 309 -7.11 -32.36 -4.33
CA LEU A 309 -7.61 -31.31 -5.20
C LEU A 309 -6.65 -30.12 -5.18
N THR A 310 -6.31 -29.61 -6.36
CA THR A 310 -5.53 -28.37 -6.53
C THR A 310 -6.45 -27.21 -6.93
N PRO A 311 -6.02 -25.94 -6.79
CA PRO A 311 -6.82 -24.79 -7.20
C PRO A 311 -7.34 -24.88 -8.64
N GLU A 312 -6.56 -25.43 -9.58
CA GLU A 312 -6.94 -25.58 -10.98
C GLU A 312 -8.11 -26.56 -11.16
N LEU A 313 -8.12 -27.66 -10.41
CA LEU A 313 -9.21 -28.64 -10.43
C LEU A 313 -10.51 -28.08 -9.83
N LEU A 314 -10.39 -27.09 -8.94
CA LEU A 314 -11.53 -26.42 -8.30
C LEU A 314 -12.03 -25.19 -9.06
N GLY A 315 -11.58 -24.97 -10.30
CA GLY A 315 -12.01 -23.85 -11.14
C GLY A 315 -11.30 -22.53 -10.85
N GLY A 316 -10.21 -22.55 -10.08
CA GLY A 316 -9.40 -21.37 -9.77
C GLY A 316 -9.87 -20.56 -8.56
N TRP A 317 -9.07 -19.56 -8.19
CA TRP A 317 -9.32 -18.69 -7.06
C TRP A 317 -10.46 -17.70 -7.32
N ASN A 318 -11.34 -17.54 -6.33
CA ASN A 318 -12.48 -16.64 -6.39
C ASN A 318 -12.35 -15.53 -5.34
N SER A 319 -12.93 -14.36 -5.65
CA SER A 319 -12.99 -13.16 -4.82
C SER A 319 -14.26 -12.38 -5.16
N VAL A 320 -14.84 -11.66 -4.19
CA VAL A 320 -15.98 -10.75 -4.45
C VAL A 320 -15.50 -9.40 -4.99
N LEU A 321 -14.23 -9.06 -4.77
CA LEU A 321 -13.58 -7.81 -5.21
C LEU A 321 -12.66 -8.03 -6.42
N ASP A 322 -12.98 -9.03 -7.26
CA ASP A 322 -12.23 -9.37 -8.46
C ASP A 322 -10.74 -9.65 -8.21
N ASP A 323 -9.85 -9.05 -9.01
CA ASP A 323 -8.43 -9.39 -9.11
C ASP A 323 -7.55 -8.94 -7.94
N LEU A 324 -8.06 -8.10 -7.02
CA LEU A 324 -7.32 -7.57 -5.86
C LEU A 324 -8.12 -7.75 -4.57
N SER A 325 -7.73 -8.70 -3.73
CA SER A 325 -8.47 -9.02 -2.52
C SER A 325 -7.58 -9.52 -1.39
N ALA A 326 -7.97 -9.25 -0.15
CA ALA A 326 -7.37 -9.87 1.03
C ALA A 326 -7.96 -11.25 1.33
N VAL A 327 -9.16 -11.55 0.80
CA VAL A 327 -9.92 -12.79 1.05
C VAL A 327 -10.12 -13.53 -0.27
N TRP A 328 -9.59 -14.74 -0.35
CA TRP A 328 -9.68 -15.60 -1.53
C TRP A 328 -10.26 -16.94 -1.15
N TRP A 329 -11.01 -17.58 -2.04
CA TRP A 329 -11.54 -18.92 -1.75
C TRP A 329 -11.55 -19.86 -2.95
N LEU A 330 -11.61 -21.15 -2.62
CA LEU A 330 -11.83 -22.26 -3.53
C LEU A 330 -13.13 -22.97 -3.15
N PRO A 331 -13.97 -23.34 -4.12
CA PRO A 331 -15.15 -24.15 -3.85
C PRO A 331 -14.76 -25.58 -3.45
N ILE A 332 -15.42 -26.13 -2.44
CA ILE A 332 -15.35 -27.53 -2.04
C ILE A 332 -16.78 -28.10 -2.12
N SER A 333 -17.36 -28.01 -3.31
CA SER A 333 -18.72 -28.48 -3.56
C SER A 333 -18.78 -29.99 -3.70
N GLN A 334 -19.97 -30.56 -3.47
CA GLN A 334 -20.12 -32.01 -3.57
C GLN A 334 -19.85 -32.53 -4.99
N ASP A 335 -20.30 -31.80 -6.00
CA ASP A 335 -20.10 -32.13 -7.41
C ASP A 335 -18.61 -32.20 -7.78
N LEU A 336 -17.81 -31.22 -7.33
CA LEU A 336 -16.37 -31.19 -7.62
C LEU A 336 -15.63 -32.35 -6.96
N VAL A 337 -15.91 -32.62 -5.68
CA VAL A 337 -15.27 -33.74 -4.98
C VAL A 337 -15.66 -35.08 -5.62
N PHE A 338 -16.94 -35.28 -5.92
CA PHE A 338 -17.43 -36.51 -6.55
C PHE A 338 -16.83 -36.72 -7.96
N ARG A 339 -16.68 -35.65 -8.74
CA ARG A 339 -16.12 -35.69 -10.10
C ARG A 339 -14.68 -36.21 -10.13
N TYR A 340 -13.87 -35.84 -9.14
CA TYR A 340 -12.45 -36.20 -9.07
C TYR A 340 -12.18 -37.37 -8.11
N ALA A 341 -13.21 -37.98 -7.53
CA ALA A 341 -13.08 -39.20 -6.74
C ALA A 341 -12.69 -40.40 -7.63
N PRO A 342 -11.82 -41.31 -7.16
CA PRO A 342 -11.48 -42.55 -7.88
C PRO A 342 -12.73 -43.33 -8.25
N GLU A 343 -12.77 -43.92 -9.45
CA GLU A 343 -13.97 -44.59 -9.97
C GLU A 343 -14.46 -45.75 -9.07
N SER A 344 -13.53 -46.45 -8.41
CA SER A 344 -13.84 -47.51 -7.43
C SER A 344 -14.52 -46.97 -6.17
N ASP A 345 -14.22 -45.73 -5.79
CA ASP A 345 -14.53 -45.17 -4.48
C ASP A 345 -15.59 -44.07 -4.55
N LYS A 346 -16.05 -43.70 -5.75
CA LYS A 346 -17.10 -42.68 -5.98
C LYS A 346 -18.31 -42.86 -5.08
N HIS A 347 -18.71 -44.10 -4.80
CA HIS A 347 -19.83 -44.42 -3.91
C HIS A 347 -19.63 -43.91 -2.47
N LEU A 348 -18.38 -43.86 -1.96
CA LEU A 348 -18.04 -43.34 -0.64
C LEU A 348 -18.18 -41.82 -0.56
N TYR A 349 -18.11 -41.13 -1.70
CA TYR A 349 -18.27 -39.69 -1.83
C TYR A 349 -19.69 -39.27 -2.25
N GLN A 350 -20.66 -40.18 -2.22
CA GLN A 350 -22.06 -39.84 -2.52
C GLN A 350 -22.80 -39.17 -1.36
N SER A 351 -22.37 -39.43 -0.11
CA SER A 351 -23.00 -38.88 1.09
C SER A 351 -22.01 -38.11 1.96
N ARG A 352 -22.46 -36.98 2.48
CA ARG A 352 -21.75 -36.16 3.47
C ARG A 352 -22.01 -36.73 4.88
N PRO A 353 -21.06 -36.57 5.83
CA PRO A 353 -19.97 -35.60 5.81
C PRO A 353 -18.55 -36.20 5.61
N TRP A 354 -17.70 -35.45 4.91
CA TRP A 354 -16.28 -35.77 4.70
C TRP A 354 -15.37 -35.07 5.70
N ASN A 355 -14.19 -35.65 5.89
CA ASN A 355 -13.05 -34.97 6.50
C ASN A 355 -12.28 -34.21 5.41
N VAL A 356 -11.79 -33.01 5.72
CA VAL A 356 -11.06 -32.16 4.76
C VAL A 356 -9.77 -31.67 5.41
N VAL A 357 -8.65 -31.82 4.73
CA VAL A 357 -7.35 -31.28 5.12
C VAL A 357 -6.84 -30.38 4.01
N ALA A 358 -6.84 -29.07 4.25
CA ALA A 358 -6.29 -28.08 3.33
C ALA A 358 -4.88 -27.69 3.78
N GLN A 359 -3.91 -27.82 2.89
CA GLN A 359 -2.51 -27.49 3.13
C GLN A 359 -2.06 -26.42 2.13
N VAL A 360 -1.41 -25.38 2.65
CA VAL A 360 -0.82 -24.28 1.87
C VAL A 360 0.67 -24.23 2.15
N CYS A 361 1.46 -24.54 1.13
CA CYS A 361 2.92 -24.44 1.14
C CYS A 361 3.34 -23.11 0.53
N ILE A 362 4.11 -22.35 1.31
CA ILE A 362 4.64 -21.03 0.97
C ILE A 362 6.14 -21.21 0.71
N PRO A 363 6.66 -20.89 -0.49
CA PRO A 363 8.08 -21.01 -0.78
C PRO A 363 8.90 -20.04 0.08
N LYS A 364 9.91 -20.55 0.79
CA LYS A 364 10.96 -19.72 1.42
C LYS A 364 11.91 -19.28 0.32
N ARG A 365 12.15 -17.97 0.18
CA ARG A 365 13.13 -17.46 -0.78
C ARG A 365 14.53 -17.69 -0.19
N ASN A 366 15.41 -18.41 -0.88
CA ASN A 366 16.84 -18.42 -0.55
C ASN A 366 17.37 -17.00 -0.80
N GLU A 367 17.58 -16.22 0.25
CA GLU A 367 18.39 -15.01 0.19
C GLU A 367 19.85 -15.46 0.02
N GLY A 368 20.34 -15.41 -1.22
CA GLY A 368 21.73 -15.56 -1.66
C GLY A 368 22.72 -16.28 -0.71
N CYS A 369 22.69 -17.62 -0.67
CA CYS A 369 23.89 -18.36 -0.32
C CYS A 369 24.73 -18.57 -1.58
N HIS A 370 25.83 -17.84 -1.69
CA HIS A 370 26.92 -18.19 -2.60
C HIS A 370 27.47 -19.58 -2.25
N GLU A 371 27.55 -20.41 -3.29
CA GLU A 371 28.42 -21.59 -3.48
C GLU A 371 28.39 -22.77 -2.49
N SER A 372 28.18 -23.93 -3.12
CA SER A 372 28.66 -25.28 -2.75
C SER A 372 28.00 -25.97 -1.55
N CYS A 373 27.05 -26.85 -1.85
CA CYS A 373 26.88 -28.14 -1.16
C CYS A 373 26.02 -29.05 -2.05
N GLU A 374 26.67 -29.78 -2.96
CA GLU A 374 26.06 -30.92 -3.64
C GLU A 374 25.91 -32.10 -2.68
N ASN A 375 24.73 -32.72 -2.74
CA ASN A 375 24.45 -34.13 -2.42
C ASN A 375 24.56 -34.60 -0.95
N LYS A 376 23.40 -34.80 -0.29
CA LYS A 376 22.80 -36.13 0.01
C LYS A 376 21.63 -36.01 1.01
N CYS A 377 20.60 -36.83 0.78
CA CYS A 377 19.38 -37.08 1.57
C CYS A 377 18.19 -36.11 1.39
N GLY A 378 17.01 -36.73 1.24
CA GLY A 378 15.77 -36.13 0.74
C GLY A 378 15.02 -35.23 1.72
N TYR A 379 14.20 -34.35 1.13
CA TYR A 379 13.22 -33.44 1.74
C TYR A 379 13.74 -32.65 2.94
N THR A 380 14.51 -31.59 2.69
CA THR A 380 14.91 -30.62 3.71
C THR A 380 14.70 -29.18 3.20
N GLY A 381 13.94 -28.36 3.95
CA GLY A 381 14.24 -26.92 4.09
C GLY A 381 13.47 -25.83 3.32
N GLU A 382 12.69 -26.09 2.27
CA GLU A 382 12.33 -25.01 1.32
C GLU A 382 10.95 -24.32 1.47
N TYR A 383 10.01 -24.87 2.25
CA TYR A 383 8.64 -24.33 2.34
C TYR A 383 8.17 -24.19 3.78
N SER A 384 7.32 -23.19 3.98
CA SER A 384 6.51 -23.06 5.18
C SER A 384 5.10 -23.57 4.93
N VAL A 385 4.59 -24.36 5.86
CA VAL A 385 3.31 -25.04 5.70
C VAL A 385 2.30 -24.50 6.70
N LEU A 386 1.15 -24.08 6.19
CA LEU A 386 -0.05 -23.83 6.98
C LEU A 386 -1.10 -24.87 6.62
N GLN A 387 -1.76 -25.43 7.61
CA GLN A 387 -2.73 -26.50 7.42
C GLN A 387 -4.00 -26.24 8.24
N CYS A 388 -5.16 -26.53 7.64
CA CYS A 388 -6.47 -26.47 8.28
C CYS A 388 -7.18 -27.80 8.07
N CYS A 389 -7.70 -28.39 9.16
CA CYS A 389 -8.35 -29.69 9.16
C CYS A 389 -9.78 -29.57 9.67
N MET A 390 -10.75 -30.08 8.92
CA MET A 390 -12.16 -30.12 9.31
C MET A 390 -12.65 -31.56 9.30
N ASP A 391 -13.04 -32.08 10.46
CA ASP A 391 -13.63 -33.41 10.58
C ASP A 391 -15.10 -33.43 10.13
N SER A 392 -15.59 -34.61 9.83
CA SER A 392 -16.95 -34.88 9.37
C SER A 392 -18.03 -34.38 10.34
N HIS A 393 -17.75 -34.37 11.63
CA HIS A 393 -18.66 -33.85 12.67
C HIS A 393 -18.64 -32.32 12.81
N GLN A 394 -17.64 -31.64 12.24
CA GLN A 394 -17.50 -30.18 12.31
C GLN A 394 -18.21 -29.50 11.14
N SER A 395 -18.81 -28.35 11.41
CA SER A 395 -19.41 -27.46 10.39
C SER A 395 -18.38 -26.52 9.75
N GLU A 396 -17.30 -26.22 10.46
CA GLU A 396 -16.22 -25.33 10.04
C GLU A 396 -14.91 -25.65 10.76
N SER A 397 -13.80 -25.14 10.26
CA SER A 397 -12.49 -25.18 10.90
C SER A 397 -11.67 -23.95 10.57
N LEU A 398 -10.83 -23.51 11.50
CA LEU A 398 -10.00 -22.32 11.42
C LEU A 398 -8.58 -22.64 11.88
N THR A 399 -7.59 -22.31 11.04
CA THR A 399 -6.19 -22.20 11.45
C THR A 399 -5.76 -20.75 11.33
N ARG A 400 -5.25 -20.19 12.43
CA ARG A 400 -4.74 -18.83 12.50
C ARG A 400 -3.25 -18.87 12.80
N VAL A 401 -2.45 -18.12 12.04
CA VAL A 401 -1.05 -17.88 12.40
C VAL A 401 -1.02 -17.14 13.72
N ALA A 402 -0.22 -17.59 14.69
CA ALA A 402 -0.10 -16.91 15.98
C ALA A 402 0.22 -15.43 15.75
N LEU A 403 -0.72 -14.58 16.17
CA LEU A 403 -0.60 -13.13 16.07
C LEU A 403 -0.20 -12.63 17.45
N ASP A 404 0.89 -11.88 17.50
CA ASP A 404 1.12 -10.97 18.61
C ASP A 404 0.08 -9.85 18.50
N PRO A 405 -0.87 -9.70 19.45
CA PRO A 405 -1.85 -8.61 19.44
C PRO A 405 -1.20 -7.23 19.42
N LEU A 406 0.06 -7.09 19.87
CA LEU A 406 0.81 -5.85 19.75
C LEU A 406 1.14 -5.52 18.28
N ARG A 407 1.22 -6.50 17.38
CA ARG A 407 1.36 -6.27 15.92
C ARG A 407 0.08 -5.75 15.26
N LEU A 408 -1.08 -6.03 15.87
CA LEU A 408 -2.38 -5.44 15.49
C LEU A 408 -2.40 -3.95 15.85
N LEU A 409 -1.83 -3.61 17.01
CA LEU A 409 -1.72 -2.25 17.52
C LEU A 409 -0.56 -1.47 16.90
N ASN A 410 0.45 -2.18 16.39
CA ASN A 410 1.67 -1.62 15.83
C ASN A 410 2.19 -2.46 14.64
N PRO A 411 1.66 -2.23 13.42
CA PRO A 411 2.12 -2.96 12.23
C PRO A 411 3.54 -2.59 11.79
N MET A 412 4.21 -1.66 12.47
CA MET A 412 5.47 -1.04 12.03
C MET A 412 6.67 -1.21 12.99
N ILE A 413 6.49 -1.67 14.22
CA ILE A 413 7.60 -1.88 15.17
C ILE A 413 7.61 -3.31 15.67
N LEU A 414 8.75 -3.99 15.52
CA LEU A 414 9.03 -5.24 16.24
C LEU A 414 9.44 -4.87 17.68
N PRO A 415 8.90 -5.54 18.72
CA PRO A 415 9.13 -5.21 20.13
C PRO A 415 10.51 -5.67 20.64
N ILE A 416 11.58 -5.41 19.88
CA ILE A 416 12.96 -5.79 20.28
C ILE A 416 13.59 -4.69 21.16
N HIS A 417 13.08 -3.46 21.11
CA HIS A 417 13.53 -2.37 21.96
C HIS A 417 12.45 -2.07 22.99
N ASP A 418 12.72 -2.41 24.25
CA ASP A 418 11.90 -2.01 25.39
C ASP A 418 12.03 -0.48 25.54
N PRO A 419 10.96 0.30 25.31
CA PRO A 419 11.08 1.75 25.12
C PRO A 419 11.17 2.55 26.43
N ASN A 420 11.66 1.94 27.51
CA ASN A 420 11.70 2.61 28.82
C ASN A 420 12.66 3.82 28.85
N ASP A 421 13.58 3.93 27.90
CA ASP A 421 14.55 5.04 27.82
C ASP A 421 14.00 6.31 27.12
N LEU A 422 12.91 6.23 26.34
CA LEU A 422 12.31 7.41 25.68
C LEU A 422 11.36 8.23 26.58
N ILE A 423 11.08 7.76 27.79
CA ILE A 423 10.08 8.35 28.70
C ILE A 423 10.46 9.77 29.15
N GLY A 424 11.75 10.07 29.27
CA GLY A 424 12.25 11.35 29.79
C GLY A 424 12.20 12.52 28.81
N GLU A 425 11.87 12.27 27.53
CA GLU A 425 12.04 13.23 26.43
C GLU A 425 10.72 13.67 25.77
N LEU A 426 9.60 13.03 26.06
CA LEU A 426 8.30 13.29 25.41
C LEU A 426 7.51 14.40 26.13
N ASP A 427 7.90 15.66 25.97
CA ASP A 427 7.28 16.81 26.66
C ASP A 427 6.16 17.54 25.86
N THR A 428 5.90 17.18 24.59
CA THR A 428 4.93 17.89 23.73
C THR A 428 3.82 17.02 23.14
N VAL A 429 2.72 17.66 22.71
CA VAL A 429 1.52 17.01 22.13
C VAL A 429 1.81 16.21 20.86
N ARG A 430 2.88 16.55 20.12
CA ARG A 430 3.35 15.77 18.97
C ARG A 430 3.92 14.42 19.38
N ASP A 431 4.41 14.31 20.62
CA ASP A 431 4.99 13.11 21.20
C ASP A 431 3.91 12.11 21.66
N LEU A 432 2.68 12.57 21.90
CA LEU A 432 1.59 11.71 22.39
C LEU A 432 0.87 10.90 21.30
N VAL A 433 0.93 11.29 20.02
CA VAL A 433 0.49 10.39 18.93
C VAL A 433 1.50 9.25 18.74
N LEU A 434 2.76 9.50 19.11
CA LEU A 434 3.83 8.51 19.11
C LEU A 434 3.74 7.53 20.28
N LEU A 435 3.08 7.90 21.39
CA LEU A 435 2.82 6.98 22.51
C LEU A 435 2.18 5.67 22.10
N ARG A 436 1.35 5.64 21.05
CA ARG A 436 0.74 4.39 20.57
C ARG A 436 1.75 3.46 19.89
N PHE A 437 2.76 4.03 19.21
CA PHE A 437 3.87 3.27 18.63
C PHE A 437 4.78 2.72 19.73
N VAL A 438 4.84 3.38 20.88
CA VAL A 438 5.71 3.04 21.99
C VAL A 438 5.01 2.11 23.01
N ARG A 439 3.70 2.28 23.25
CA ARG A 439 2.94 1.59 24.31
C ARG A 439 1.51 1.23 23.90
N PRO A 440 1.24 -0.06 23.61
CA PRO A 440 -0.07 -0.45 23.08
C PRO A 440 -1.19 -0.60 24.14
N GLN A 441 -0.89 -0.79 25.43
CA GLN A 441 -1.90 -1.10 26.45
C GLN A 441 -2.01 0.00 27.52
N GLY A 442 -3.23 0.41 27.85
CA GLY A 442 -3.54 1.27 29.01
C GLY A 442 -3.57 2.78 28.76
N PHE A 443 -3.11 3.28 27.61
CA PHE A 443 -2.94 4.72 27.34
C PHE A 443 -4.12 5.40 26.61
N LYS A 444 -5.32 4.81 26.65
CA LYS A 444 -6.47 5.29 25.87
C LYS A 444 -6.86 6.72 26.24
N GLU A 445 -6.79 7.05 27.54
CA GLU A 445 -7.14 8.37 28.05
C GLU A 445 -6.13 9.43 27.59
N GLU A 446 -4.83 9.21 27.74
CA GLU A 446 -3.81 10.18 27.31
C GLU A 446 -3.82 10.38 25.79
N VAL A 447 -4.03 9.30 25.01
CA VAL A 447 -4.18 9.40 23.55
C VAL A 447 -5.39 10.27 23.19
N ASN A 448 -6.54 10.08 23.84
CA ASN A 448 -7.73 10.89 23.59
C ASN A 448 -7.54 12.36 23.97
N GLU A 449 -6.93 12.63 25.14
CA GLU A 449 -6.60 13.99 25.58
C GLU A 449 -5.68 14.70 24.58
N SER A 450 -4.71 13.97 24.05
CA SER A 450 -3.76 14.48 23.07
C SER A 450 -4.41 14.77 21.73
N LEU A 451 -5.26 13.87 21.24
CA LEU A 451 -6.05 14.10 20.04
C LEU A 451 -6.98 15.31 20.21
N ASN A 452 -7.58 15.50 21.38
CA ASN A 452 -8.40 16.69 21.66
C ASN A 452 -7.58 17.98 21.61
N LYS A 453 -6.36 17.95 22.14
CA LYS A 453 -5.43 19.09 22.06
C LYS A 453 -4.97 19.34 20.62
N LEU A 454 -4.79 18.30 19.80
CA LEU A 454 -4.48 18.44 18.38
C LEU A 454 -5.64 19.06 17.60
N VAL A 455 -6.88 18.64 17.86
CA VAL A 455 -8.07 19.24 17.25
C VAL A 455 -8.17 20.74 17.58
N SER A 456 -7.81 21.16 18.79
CA SER A 456 -7.88 22.57 19.19
C SER A 456 -6.76 23.42 18.60
N VAL A 457 -5.54 22.87 18.47
CA VAL A 457 -4.37 23.57 17.91
C VAL A 457 -4.39 23.59 16.38
N ASP A 458 -4.95 22.55 15.76
CA ASP A 458 -4.96 22.36 14.31
C ASP A 458 -6.36 21.96 13.79
N PRO A 459 -7.32 22.89 13.83
CA PRO A 459 -8.71 22.61 13.48
C PRO A 459 -8.90 22.22 12.00
N GLN A 460 -7.95 22.55 11.12
CA GLN A 460 -8.04 22.19 9.70
C GLN A 460 -7.92 20.68 9.46
N ARG A 461 -7.32 19.92 10.39
CA ARG A 461 -7.21 18.45 10.34
C ARG A 461 -8.04 17.76 11.43
N SER A 462 -9.04 18.43 12.00
CA SER A 462 -9.90 17.84 13.05
C SER A 462 -10.45 16.46 12.67
N PHE A 463 -10.97 16.34 11.44
CA PHE A 463 -11.47 15.07 10.89
C PHE A 463 -10.40 13.96 10.84
N TYR A 464 -9.15 14.32 10.54
CA TYR A 464 -8.06 13.34 10.55
C TYR A 464 -7.80 12.83 11.98
N TYR A 465 -7.80 13.70 12.98
CA TYR A 465 -7.59 13.31 14.37
C TYR A 465 -8.76 12.51 14.94
N GLU A 466 -10.00 12.85 14.58
CA GLU A 466 -11.20 12.09 14.93
C GLU A 466 -11.18 10.70 14.28
N HIS A 467 -10.81 10.61 13.01
CA HIS A 467 -10.62 9.32 12.35
C HIS A 467 -9.54 8.49 13.04
N LEU A 468 -8.42 9.11 13.41
CA LEU A 468 -7.33 8.45 14.13
C LEU A 468 -7.79 7.92 15.49
N ARG A 469 -8.62 8.68 16.21
CA ARG A 469 -9.26 8.26 17.46
C ARG A 469 -10.09 6.98 17.29
N SER A 470 -11.02 7.00 16.34
CA SER A 470 -11.91 5.88 16.06
C SER A 470 -11.14 4.65 15.55
N PHE A 471 -10.08 4.88 14.77
CA PHE A 471 -9.17 3.84 14.29
C PHE A 471 -8.43 3.16 15.45
N TYR A 472 -7.85 3.94 16.37
CA TYR A 472 -7.16 3.38 17.53
C TYR A 472 -8.10 2.63 18.48
N ALA A 473 -9.29 3.16 18.72
CA ALA A 473 -10.32 2.46 19.50
C ALA A 473 -10.71 1.13 18.86
N ALA A 474 -10.84 1.08 17.53
CA ALA A 474 -11.14 -0.15 16.81
C ALA A 474 -10.00 -1.17 16.90
N LEU A 475 -8.74 -0.73 16.85
CA LEU A 475 -7.58 -1.59 17.04
C LEU A 475 -7.51 -2.16 18.45
N ASP A 476 -7.81 -1.38 19.50
CA ASP A 476 -7.87 -1.88 20.89
C ASP A 476 -8.87 -3.02 21.04
N VAL A 477 -10.08 -2.82 20.51
CA VAL A 477 -11.13 -3.85 20.54
C VAL A 477 -10.69 -5.08 19.78
N LEU A 478 -10.12 -4.92 18.58
CA LEU A 478 -9.60 -6.05 17.80
C LEU A 478 -8.50 -6.81 18.54
N ALA A 479 -7.53 -6.12 19.13
CA ALA A 479 -6.45 -6.76 19.88
C ALA A 479 -7.02 -7.63 21.02
N ASN A 480 -7.95 -7.09 21.81
CA ASN A 480 -8.61 -7.83 22.87
C ASN A 480 -9.46 -9.01 22.36
N VAL A 481 -10.15 -8.85 21.22
CA VAL A 481 -10.93 -9.93 20.60
C VAL A 481 -10.02 -11.07 20.13
N TYR A 482 -8.88 -10.75 19.52
CA TYR A 482 -7.91 -11.74 19.06
C TYR A 482 -7.20 -12.43 20.23
N GLU A 483 -6.82 -11.70 21.27
CA GLU A 483 -6.22 -12.24 22.50
C GLU A 483 -7.16 -13.24 23.19
N ASN A 484 -8.45 -12.91 23.27
CA ASN A 484 -9.48 -13.78 23.86
C ASN A 484 -10.05 -14.81 22.88
N GLN A 485 -9.53 -14.88 21.64
CA GLN A 485 -10.04 -15.75 20.58
C GLN A 485 -11.56 -15.62 20.32
N SER A 486 -12.12 -14.44 20.60
CA SER A 486 -13.53 -14.14 20.36
C SER A 486 -13.82 -13.96 18.87
N ARG A 487 -15.06 -14.24 18.46
CA ARG A 487 -15.60 -13.95 17.12
C ARG A 487 -16.68 -12.87 17.14
N GLU A 488 -16.81 -12.21 18.28
CA GLU A 488 -17.75 -11.13 18.51
C GLU A 488 -16.97 -9.84 18.74
N VAL A 489 -17.34 -8.80 18.00
CA VAL A 489 -16.72 -7.48 18.03
C VAL A 489 -17.77 -6.45 18.41
N VAL A 490 -17.48 -5.65 19.43
CA VAL A 490 -18.34 -4.55 19.84
C VAL A 490 -17.59 -3.23 19.66
N LEU A 491 -18.02 -2.46 18.67
CA LEU A 491 -17.56 -1.12 18.32
C LEU A 491 -18.71 -0.13 18.47
N HIS A 492 -19.42 -0.22 19.59
CA HIS A 492 -20.48 0.70 19.96
C HIS A 492 -19.88 2.02 20.47
N ASN A 493 -20.36 3.17 19.95
CA ASN A 493 -19.97 4.49 20.46
C ASN A 493 -18.46 4.76 20.44
N VAL A 494 -17.84 4.58 19.28
CA VAL A 494 -16.40 4.80 19.07
C VAL A 494 -16.12 5.94 18.07
N ASP A 495 -17.13 6.77 17.80
CA ASP A 495 -17.08 7.91 16.88
C ASP A 495 -16.63 7.55 15.44
N MET A 496 -16.93 6.33 14.98
CA MET A 496 -16.55 5.90 13.63
C MET A 496 -17.38 6.62 12.56
N SER A 497 -16.72 7.25 11.59
CA SER A 497 -17.34 7.80 10.37
C SER A 497 -17.24 6.85 9.17
N CYS A 498 -16.31 5.90 9.23
CA CYS A 498 -16.04 4.90 8.20
C CYS A 498 -15.47 3.61 8.80
N PHE A 499 -15.44 2.54 8.00
CA PHE A 499 -14.88 1.26 8.39
C PHE A 499 -13.37 1.20 8.11
N HIS A 500 -12.62 0.56 9.01
CA HIS A 500 -11.19 0.39 8.90
C HIS A 500 -10.83 -1.09 8.85
N SER A 501 -9.89 -1.47 7.98
CA SER A 501 -9.25 -2.79 8.01
C SER A 501 -10.23 -3.98 8.09
N LEU A 502 -11.31 -3.93 7.30
CA LEU A 502 -12.41 -4.92 7.35
C LEU A 502 -11.95 -6.36 7.12
N ASP A 503 -10.79 -6.55 6.49
CA ASP A 503 -10.14 -7.85 6.35
C ASP A 503 -9.85 -8.51 7.71
N TRP A 504 -9.64 -7.77 8.80
CA TRP A 504 -9.44 -8.31 10.16
C TRP A 504 -10.71 -8.82 10.82
N TYR A 505 -11.87 -8.53 10.24
CA TYR A 505 -13.15 -8.98 10.74
C TYR A 505 -13.71 -10.16 9.93
N THR A 506 -12.93 -10.67 8.95
CA THR A 506 -13.36 -11.69 7.97
C THR A 506 -14.06 -12.89 8.60
N LEU A 507 -13.56 -13.34 9.76
CA LEU A 507 -14.05 -14.54 10.44
C LEU A 507 -14.97 -14.25 11.62
N MET A 508 -15.29 -12.98 11.91
CA MET A 508 -16.20 -12.60 12.98
C MET A 508 -17.63 -13.01 12.62
N THR A 509 -18.41 -13.40 13.63
CA THR A 509 -19.80 -13.87 13.48
C THR A 509 -20.81 -12.84 13.95
N ARG A 510 -20.45 -12.00 14.94
CA ARG A 510 -21.27 -10.89 15.40
C ARG A 510 -20.45 -9.62 15.42
N ILE A 511 -20.96 -8.56 14.81
CA ILE A 511 -20.33 -7.24 14.88
C ILE A 511 -21.37 -6.19 15.22
N ASP A 512 -21.07 -5.41 16.25
CA ASP A 512 -21.84 -4.24 16.64
C ASP A 512 -21.08 -2.96 16.27
N PHE A 513 -21.64 -2.17 15.36
CA PHE A 513 -21.18 -0.85 14.94
C PHE A 513 -22.18 0.25 15.34
N SER A 514 -23.08 -0.02 16.29
CA SER A 514 -24.14 0.92 16.65
C SER A 514 -23.63 2.20 17.32
N ASN A 515 -24.44 3.25 17.26
CA ASN A 515 -24.15 4.55 17.88
C ASN A 515 -22.83 5.15 17.36
N ASN A 516 -22.72 5.30 16.05
CA ASN A 516 -21.57 5.90 15.37
C ASN A 516 -22.04 6.92 14.32
N SER A 517 -21.14 7.40 13.47
CA SER A 517 -21.43 8.36 12.40
C SER A 517 -21.20 7.77 11.01
N ILE A 518 -21.46 6.47 10.83
CA ILE A 518 -21.20 5.76 9.57
C ILE A 518 -22.21 6.21 8.50
N LEU A 519 -21.68 6.62 7.34
CA LEU A 519 -22.47 7.18 6.24
C LEU A 519 -22.86 6.18 5.15
N ARG A 520 -22.03 5.15 4.92
CA ARG A 520 -22.21 4.18 3.82
C ARG A 520 -21.51 2.85 4.10
N ILE A 521 -22.02 1.79 3.49
CA ILE A 521 -21.41 0.47 3.46
C ILE A 521 -20.43 0.39 2.27
N PRO A 522 -19.14 0.05 2.48
CA PRO A 522 -18.17 -0.09 1.40
C PRO A 522 -18.24 -1.47 0.75
N ASP A 523 -17.73 -1.61 -0.49
CA ASP A 523 -17.66 -2.90 -1.20
C ASP A 523 -16.85 -3.95 -0.42
N THR A 524 -15.87 -3.51 0.38
CA THR A 524 -15.04 -4.35 1.25
C THR A 524 -15.81 -5.05 2.38
N PHE A 525 -17.09 -4.76 2.60
CA PHE A 525 -17.97 -5.60 3.43
C PHE A 525 -18.00 -7.05 2.96
N ALA A 526 -17.72 -7.29 1.68
CA ALA A 526 -17.57 -8.64 1.13
C ALA A 526 -16.51 -9.50 1.85
N TYR A 527 -15.58 -8.89 2.60
CA TYR A 527 -14.63 -9.63 3.42
C TYR A 527 -15.29 -10.33 4.61
N LEU A 528 -16.44 -9.89 5.11
CA LEU A 528 -17.09 -10.39 6.33
C LEU A 528 -17.87 -11.69 6.05
N ILE A 529 -17.17 -12.72 5.58
CA ILE A 529 -17.76 -13.95 5.05
C ILE A 529 -18.48 -14.80 6.12
N CYS A 530 -18.10 -14.66 7.39
CA CYS A 530 -18.67 -15.40 8.51
C CYS A 530 -19.72 -14.60 9.29
N LEU A 531 -19.99 -13.35 8.92
CA LEU A 531 -20.87 -12.47 9.68
C LEU A 531 -22.30 -13.00 9.64
N LEU A 532 -22.86 -13.30 10.81
CA LEU A 532 -24.22 -13.79 10.99
C LEU A 532 -25.14 -12.69 11.51
N GLU A 533 -24.61 -11.82 12.38
CA GLU A 533 -25.35 -10.75 13.03
C GLU A 533 -24.60 -9.43 12.94
N LEU A 534 -25.30 -8.42 12.44
CA LEU A 534 -24.76 -7.09 12.26
C LEU A 534 -25.70 -6.05 12.87
N ASN A 535 -25.16 -5.27 13.81
CA ASN A 535 -25.84 -4.12 14.36
C ASN A 535 -25.22 -2.83 13.80
N LEU A 536 -26.03 -2.02 13.14
CA LEU A 536 -25.71 -0.72 12.55
C LEU A 536 -26.69 0.35 13.03
N ASP A 537 -27.34 0.13 14.17
CA ASP A 537 -28.29 1.08 14.76
C ASP A 537 -27.63 2.44 15.05
N ASP A 538 -28.41 3.52 15.09
CA ASP A 538 -27.92 4.85 15.47
C ASP A 538 -26.69 5.28 14.66
N ASN A 539 -26.84 5.27 13.34
CA ASN A 539 -25.82 5.72 12.39
C ASN A 539 -26.43 6.71 11.38
N GLN A 540 -25.68 7.07 10.34
CA GLN A 540 -26.09 8.06 9.35
C GLN A 540 -26.27 7.43 7.95
N LEU A 541 -26.57 6.13 7.87
CA LEU A 541 -26.72 5.41 6.61
C LEU A 541 -27.93 5.95 5.84
N MET A 542 -27.69 6.36 4.59
CA MET A 542 -28.75 6.79 3.66
C MET A 542 -29.18 5.69 2.69
N SER A 543 -28.40 4.63 2.58
CA SER A 543 -28.65 3.46 1.73
C SER A 543 -27.95 2.23 2.32
N LEU A 544 -28.52 1.05 2.05
CA LEU A 544 -27.95 -0.26 2.38
C LEU A 544 -27.22 -0.91 1.21
N ASP A 545 -26.92 -0.14 0.15
CA ASP A 545 -26.16 -0.62 -1.01
C ASP A 545 -24.86 -1.33 -0.58
N GLY A 546 -24.74 -2.59 -0.95
CA GLY A 546 -23.59 -3.44 -0.66
C GLY A 546 -23.78 -4.43 0.49
N ILE A 547 -24.90 -4.35 1.21
CA ILE A 547 -25.25 -5.33 2.26
C ILE A 547 -25.44 -6.75 1.68
N SER A 548 -25.86 -6.86 0.42
CA SER A 548 -26.05 -8.14 -0.26
C SER A 548 -24.77 -8.95 -0.48
N ARG A 549 -23.61 -8.30 -0.34
CA ARG A 549 -22.29 -8.94 -0.47
C ARG A 549 -21.92 -9.82 0.72
N LEU A 550 -22.67 -9.74 1.82
CA LEU A 550 -22.46 -10.56 3.01
C LEU A 550 -23.09 -11.95 2.80
N PRO A 551 -22.29 -13.01 2.58
CA PRO A 551 -22.82 -14.31 2.15
C PRO A 551 -23.55 -15.08 3.26
N SER A 552 -23.30 -14.72 4.52
CA SER A 552 -23.78 -15.45 5.70
C SER A 552 -24.71 -14.65 6.61
N LEU A 553 -24.95 -13.37 6.30
CA LEU A 553 -25.72 -12.48 7.17
C LEU A 553 -27.15 -13.00 7.34
N SER A 554 -27.57 -13.15 8.60
CA SER A 554 -28.86 -13.70 8.98
C SER A 554 -29.72 -12.72 9.77
N SER A 555 -29.09 -11.87 10.60
CA SER A 555 -29.75 -10.86 11.41
C SER A 555 -29.10 -9.50 11.15
N LEU A 556 -29.92 -8.50 10.83
CA LEU A 556 -29.48 -7.13 10.59
C LEU A 556 -30.32 -6.15 11.42
N SER A 557 -29.67 -5.25 12.14
CA SER A 557 -30.34 -4.09 12.74
C SER A 557 -29.74 -2.81 12.13
N VAL A 558 -30.59 -1.96 11.58
CA VAL A 558 -30.24 -0.65 10.98
C VAL A 558 -31.22 0.42 11.47
N GLN A 559 -31.66 0.30 12.71
CA GLN A 559 -32.63 1.22 13.31
C GLN A 559 -32.03 2.61 13.44
N ARG A 560 -32.88 3.64 13.45
CA ARG A 560 -32.49 5.04 13.68
C ARG A 560 -31.33 5.48 12.75
N ASN A 561 -31.48 5.20 11.46
CA ASN A 561 -30.60 5.67 10.39
C ASN A 561 -31.35 6.71 9.51
N ARG A 562 -30.81 7.05 8.34
CA ARG A 562 -31.37 8.03 7.39
C ARG A 562 -31.87 7.39 6.11
N LEU A 563 -32.36 6.15 6.17
CA LEU A 563 -32.96 5.44 5.04
C LEU A 563 -34.31 6.10 4.71
N TYR A 564 -34.45 6.68 3.51
CA TYR A 564 -35.55 7.61 3.20
C TYR A 564 -36.51 7.13 2.10
N ASP A 565 -36.07 6.25 1.22
CA ASP A 565 -36.90 5.72 0.12
C ASP A 565 -36.81 4.19 0.03
N PHE A 566 -37.63 3.56 -0.81
CA PHE A 566 -37.58 2.11 -0.99
C PHE A 566 -36.25 1.63 -1.59
N LYS A 567 -35.62 2.45 -2.44
CA LYS A 567 -34.33 2.14 -3.06
C LYS A 567 -33.24 1.95 -1.99
N SER A 568 -33.27 2.75 -0.93
CA SER A 568 -32.32 2.66 0.19
C SER A 568 -32.31 1.31 0.91
N ILE A 569 -33.35 0.48 0.75
CA ILE A 569 -33.47 -0.86 1.35
C ILE A 569 -33.54 -2.00 0.33
N GLU A 570 -33.49 -1.71 -0.97
CA GLU A 570 -33.73 -2.68 -2.04
C GLU A 570 -32.69 -3.82 -2.03
N ASP A 571 -31.45 -3.52 -1.66
CA ASP A 571 -30.36 -4.50 -1.65
C ASP A 571 -30.54 -5.61 -0.59
N LEU A 572 -31.43 -5.42 0.40
CA LEU A 572 -31.79 -6.46 1.38
C LEU A 572 -32.35 -7.72 0.72
N PHE A 573 -33.07 -7.55 -0.39
CA PHE A 573 -33.69 -8.67 -1.11
C PHE A 573 -32.68 -9.52 -1.91
N ASN A 574 -31.45 -9.04 -2.03
CA ASN A 574 -30.35 -9.76 -2.67
C ASN A 574 -29.50 -10.54 -1.66
N CYS A 575 -29.69 -10.34 -0.35
CA CYS A 575 -28.98 -11.09 0.68
C CYS A 575 -29.42 -12.57 0.69
N PRO A 576 -28.51 -13.54 0.55
CA PRO A 576 -28.87 -14.94 0.32
C PRO A 576 -29.38 -15.69 1.57
N ARG A 577 -29.09 -15.18 2.78
CA ARG A 577 -29.35 -15.89 4.05
C ARG A 577 -30.04 -15.04 5.11
N LEU A 578 -30.49 -13.84 4.74
CA LEU A 578 -31.11 -12.91 5.66
C LEU A 578 -32.42 -13.50 6.18
N ARG A 579 -32.68 -13.37 7.50
CA ARG A 579 -33.86 -13.92 8.18
C ARG A 579 -34.65 -12.86 8.92
N ILE A 580 -33.96 -11.90 9.53
CA ILE A 580 -34.59 -10.83 10.29
C ILE A 580 -33.87 -9.51 10.06
N VAL A 581 -34.65 -8.45 9.87
CA VAL A 581 -34.15 -7.10 9.66
C VAL A 581 -34.96 -6.12 10.49
N TYR A 582 -34.29 -5.30 11.29
CA TYR A 582 -34.91 -4.22 12.07
C TYR A 582 -34.62 -2.86 11.43
N ILE A 583 -35.67 -2.12 11.05
CA ILE A 583 -35.53 -0.81 10.38
C ILE A 583 -36.28 0.34 11.07
N SER A 584 -36.78 0.13 12.30
CA SER A 584 -37.47 1.17 13.09
C SER A 584 -36.70 2.48 13.16
N GLY A 585 -37.41 3.61 13.16
CA GLY A 585 -36.80 4.95 13.28
C GLY A 585 -36.11 5.46 12.01
N ASN A 586 -36.35 4.86 10.84
CA ASN A 586 -35.97 5.39 9.54
C ASN A 586 -37.14 6.08 8.84
N GLU A 587 -36.86 7.01 7.93
CA GLU A 587 -37.88 7.74 7.15
C GLU A 587 -38.62 6.82 6.15
N VAL A 588 -37.96 5.78 5.63
CA VAL A 588 -38.56 4.77 4.73
C VAL A 588 -39.77 4.09 5.35
N VAL A 589 -39.80 3.94 6.68
CA VAL A 589 -40.92 3.32 7.42
C VAL A 589 -42.19 4.16 7.35
N LYS A 590 -42.08 5.47 7.12
CA LYS A 590 -43.20 6.41 7.03
C LYS A 590 -43.85 6.44 5.64
N LEU A 591 -43.30 5.74 4.65
CA LEU A 591 -43.87 5.69 3.31
C LEU A 591 -45.25 4.98 3.34
N SER A 592 -46.29 5.67 2.90
CA SER A 592 -47.67 5.16 2.90
C SER A 592 -47.85 3.89 2.07
N ASN A 593 -47.06 3.74 1.01
CA ASN A 593 -47.07 2.59 0.10
C ASN A 593 -45.97 1.56 0.41
N LEU A 594 -45.25 1.66 1.53
CA LEU A 594 -44.15 0.73 1.84
C LEU A 594 -44.61 -0.74 1.81
N THR A 595 -45.76 -1.04 2.41
CA THR A 595 -46.30 -2.41 2.45
C THR A 595 -46.63 -2.92 1.03
N GLU A 596 -47.14 -2.05 0.17
CA GLU A 596 -47.42 -2.38 -1.23
C GLU A 596 -46.12 -2.65 -2.00
N LEU A 597 -45.14 -1.76 -1.89
CA LEU A 597 -43.82 -1.91 -2.54
C LEU A 597 -43.10 -3.20 -2.10
N LEU A 598 -43.14 -3.53 -0.81
CA LEU A 598 -42.62 -4.79 -0.29
C LEU A 598 -43.32 -6.00 -0.92
N SER A 599 -44.65 -5.97 -1.01
CA SER A 599 -45.44 -7.10 -1.55
C SER A 599 -45.25 -7.31 -3.05
N GLN A 600 -45.00 -6.24 -3.81
CA GLN A 600 -44.82 -6.26 -5.27
C GLN A 600 -43.37 -6.58 -5.67
N HIS A 601 -42.40 -6.43 -4.76
CA HIS A 601 -41.01 -6.67 -5.08
C HIS A 601 -40.74 -8.16 -5.39
N PRO A 602 -40.16 -8.51 -6.55
CA PRO A 602 -39.95 -9.90 -6.95
C PRO A 602 -39.04 -10.66 -5.99
N GLY A 603 -38.14 -9.96 -5.29
CA GLY A 603 -37.28 -10.54 -4.26
C GLY A 603 -38.02 -10.95 -2.98
N PHE A 604 -39.18 -10.36 -2.68
CA PHE A 604 -40.01 -10.74 -1.53
C PHE A 604 -40.84 -12.01 -1.79
N GLN A 605 -41.13 -12.30 -3.06
CA GLN A 605 -41.95 -13.44 -3.50
C GLN A 605 -41.13 -14.70 -3.90
N ARG A 606 -39.80 -14.68 -3.74
CA ARG A 606 -38.95 -15.82 -4.12
C ARG A 606 -39.31 -17.08 -3.31
N GLN A 607 -39.58 -18.17 -4.04
CA GLN A 607 -39.89 -19.49 -3.47
C GLN A 607 -38.76 -19.96 -2.53
N GLY A 608 -39.02 -19.90 -1.21
CA GLY A 608 -38.20 -20.56 -0.18
C GLY A 608 -37.37 -19.67 0.75
N TYR A 609 -37.25 -18.36 0.48
CA TYR A 609 -36.46 -17.43 1.30
C TYR A 609 -37.21 -16.12 1.55
N SER A 610 -37.97 -16.05 2.64
CA SER A 610 -38.57 -14.82 3.16
C SER A 610 -37.87 -14.40 4.44
N PHE A 611 -37.44 -13.14 4.55
CA PHE A 611 -37.00 -12.56 5.81
C PHE A 611 -38.09 -11.71 6.43
N SER A 612 -38.09 -11.63 7.76
CA SER A 612 -38.99 -10.78 8.52
C SER A 612 -38.43 -9.36 8.60
N LEU A 613 -39.15 -8.40 8.01
CA LEU A 613 -38.85 -6.98 8.17
C LEU A 613 -39.65 -6.42 9.36
N VAL A 614 -38.96 -6.04 10.42
CA VAL A 614 -39.52 -5.57 11.68
C VAL A 614 -39.37 -4.06 11.77
N TYR A 615 -40.49 -3.36 11.95
CA TYR A 615 -40.52 -1.91 12.15
C TYR A 615 -41.78 -1.48 12.89
N ASP A 616 -41.64 -0.40 13.66
CA ASP A 616 -42.78 0.24 14.30
C ASP A 616 -43.57 1.01 13.24
N LYS A 617 -44.81 0.59 12.99
CA LYS A 617 -45.75 1.41 12.21
C LYS A 617 -46.10 2.64 13.03
N THR A 618 -45.41 3.74 12.77
CA THR A 618 -45.88 5.06 13.20
C THR A 618 -47.15 5.37 12.43
N VAL A 619 -48.30 5.08 13.06
CA VAL A 619 -49.61 5.46 12.52
C VAL A 619 -49.71 6.98 12.63
N HIS A 620 -49.33 7.69 11.57
CA HIS A 620 -49.72 9.08 11.42
C HIS A 620 -51.20 9.08 10.99
N SER A 621 -52.08 9.24 11.98
CA SER A 621 -53.51 9.51 11.83
C SER A 621 -53.77 10.87 11.20
#